data_AF-A0A0J1G9I2-F1
#
_entry.id   AF-A0A0J1G9I2-F1
#
_cell.length_a   1.000
_cell.length_b   1.000
_cell.length_c   1.000
_cell.angle_alpha   90.00
_cell.angle_beta   90.00
_cell.angle_gamma   90.00
#
_symmetry.space_group_name_H-M   'P 1'
#
loop_
_entity.id
_entity.type
_entity.pdbx_description
1 polymer ?
#
loop_
_entity_poly.entity_id
_entity_poly.type
_entity_poly.pdbx_seq_one_letter_code
_entity_poly.pdbx_strand_id
1 'polypeptide(L)'
;MRSDPDFFDVFRTGSPAWVAVYLASTIGLTAWMRRHEFRQGGRAGAIAALDVLASASLAIPALAYWNMDIGERLGDGVLGPLFGLGVLGLFGFVVHDARTMLRHPRMTPRQRRLFAALGAAAVLLPSSLEMWWAGSALAHVHASPEEIAKNGSLTPV
;
A
#
# COMPACT_ATOMS: atom_id res chain seq x y z
N MET A 1 -14.71 26.32 -29.28
CA MET A 1 -13.65 25.52 -28.64
C MET A 1 -14.32 24.63 -27.62
N ARG A 2 -14.37 23.31 -27.85
CA ARG A 2 -14.74 22.35 -26.80
C ARG A 2 -13.51 22.26 -25.89
N SER A 3 -13.66 22.62 -24.63
CA SER A 3 -12.72 22.22 -23.58
C SER A 3 -12.71 20.70 -23.59
N ASP A 4 -11.56 20.11 -23.92
CA ASP A 4 -11.34 18.69 -23.65
C ASP A 4 -11.64 18.45 -22.17
N PRO A 5 -12.36 17.38 -21.81
CA PRO A 5 -12.53 17.04 -20.41
C PRO A 5 -11.14 16.87 -19.80
N ASP A 6 -10.87 17.63 -18.74
CA ASP A 6 -9.61 17.51 -18.00
C ASP A 6 -9.38 16.04 -17.71
N PHE A 7 -8.18 15.54 -18.00
CA PHE A 7 -7.79 14.15 -17.75
C PHE A 7 -8.17 13.70 -16.33
N PHE A 8 -8.15 14.63 -15.38
CA PHE A 8 -8.53 14.44 -13.99
C PHE A 8 -10.05 14.33 -13.73
N ASP A 9 -10.92 14.88 -14.58
CA ASP A 9 -12.38 14.76 -14.45
C ASP A 9 -12.86 13.32 -14.77
N VAL A 10 -12.13 12.59 -15.61
CA VAL A 10 -12.37 11.15 -15.85
C VAL A 10 -12.07 10.33 -14.59
N PHE A 11 -11.06 10.71 -13.79
CA PHE A 11 -10.78 10.06 -12.51
C PHE A 11 -11.75 10.47 -11.41
N ARG A 12 -12.31 11.68 -11.48
CA ARG A 12 -13.25 12.21 -10.50
C ARG A 12 -14.68 11.66 -10.68
N THR A 13 -15.08 11.32 -11.91
CA THR A 13 -16.44 10.84 -12.24
C THR A 13 -16.49 9.38 -12.68
N GLY A 14 -15.33 8.76 -12.95
CA GLY A 14 -15.18 7.39 -13.43
C GLY A 14 -15.32 6.35 -12.32
N SER A 15 -16.28 5.44 -12.53
CA SER A 15 -16.67 4.32 -11.67
C SER A 15 -15.52 3.55 -10.96
N PRO A 16 -15.82 2.90 -9.80
CA PRO A 16 -14.90 2.10 -8.97
C PRO A 16 -14.24 0.88 -9.63
N ALA A 17 -14.43 0.65 -10.93
CA ALA A 17 -13.91 -0.52 -11.62
C ALA A 17 -12.37 -0.56 -11.66
N TRP A 18 -11.71 0.59 -11.85
CA TRP A 18 -10.25 0.64 -11.85
C TRP A 18 -9.66 0.35 -10.47
N VAL A 19 -10.39 0.69 -9.40
CA VAL A 19 -10.02 0.37 -8.02
C VAL A 19 -10.11 -1.13 -7.75
N ALA A 20 -11.17 -1.78 -8.22
CA ALA A 20 -11.26 -3.23 -8.16
C ALA A 20 -10.12 -3.90 -8.94
N VAL A 21 -9.77 -3.37 -10.13
CA VAL A 21 -8.63 -3.86 -10.93
C VAL A 21 -7.31 -3.63 -10.22
N TYR A 22 -7.08 -2.45 -9.64
CA TYR A 22 -5.87 -2.14 -8.87
C TYR A 22 -5.74 -3.07 -7.67
N LEU A 23 -6.77 -3.16 -6.83
CA LEU A 23 -6.76 -4.01 -5.64
C LEU A 23 -6.58 -5.49 -6.00
N ALA A 24 -7.29 -5.97 -7.02
CA ALA A 24 -7.17 -7.34 -7.51
C ALA A 24 -5.77 -7.61 -8.11
N SER A 25 -5.18 -6.63 -8.79
CA SER A 25 -3.83 -6.75 -9.35
C SER A 25 -2.78 -6.76 -8.25
N THR A 26 -2.87 -5.88 -7.25
CA THR A 26 -1.94 -5.84 -6.11
C THR A 26 -2.03 -7.13 -5.30
N ILE A 27 -3.24 -7.54 -4.89
CA ILE A 27 -3.46 -8.78 -4.14
C ILE A 27 -3.05 -10.00 -4.97
N GLY A 28 -3.46 -10.04 -6.24
CA GLY A 28 -3.18 -11.13 -7.16
C GLY A 28 -1.69 -11.28 -7.45
N LEU A 29 -0.97 -10.18 -7.66
CA LEU A 29 0.46 -10.17 -7.88
C LEU A 29 1.21 -10.61 -6.63
N THR A 30 0.86 -10.08 -5.45
CA THR A 30 1.45 -10.48 -4.17
C THR A 30 1.21 -11.97 -3.91
N ALA A 31 -0.02 -12.46 -4.12
CA ALA A 31 -0.35 -13.88 -3.98
C ALA A 31 0.42 -14.75 -4.99
N TRP A 32 0.58 -14.30 -6.24
CA TRP A 32 1.31 -15.02 -7.27
C TRP A 32 2.82 -15.08 -6.98
N MET A 33 3.42 -14.01 -6.45
CA MET A 33 4.81 -14.00 -5.99
C MET A 33 5.02 -14.99 -4.84
N ARG A 34 3.98 -15.19 -4.00
CA ARG A 34 3.96 -16.12 -2.86
C ARG A 34 3.45 -17.52 -3.15
N ARG A 35 3.21 -17.85 -4.43
CA ARG A 35 2.57 -19.12 -4.82
C ARG A 35 3.31 -20.35 -4.30
N HIS A 36 4.63 -20.27 -4.13
CA HIS A 36 5.43 -21.40 -3.69
C HIS A 36 5.25 -21.65 -2.18
N GLU A 37 5.21 -20.57 -1.40
CA GLU A 37 4.98 -20.58 0.04
C GLU A 37 3.56 -21.05 0.37
N PHE A 38 2.56 -20.63 -0.41
CA PHE A 38 1.21 -21.17 -0.34
C PHE A 38 1.16 -22.67 -0.65
N ARG A 39 1.92 -23.15 -1.65
CA ARG A 39 2.00 -24.57 -2.00
C ARG A 39 2.75 -25.42 -0.98
N GLN A 40 3.74 -24.85 -0.30
CA GLN A 40 4.45 -25.53 0.80
C GLN A 40 3.58 -25.70 2.04
N GLY A 41 2.58 -24.83 2.22
CA GLY A 41 1.66 -24.88 3.35
C GLY A 41 2.35 -24.60 4.70
N GLY A 42 1.66 -24.95 5.79
CA GLY A 42 2.16 -24.77 7.15
C GLY A 42 2.53 -23.33 7.48
N ARG A 43 3.71 -23.13 8.11
CA ARG A 43 4.17 -21.80 8.54
C ARG A 43 4.47 -20.87 7.36
N ALA A 44 4.98 -21.39 6.24
CA ALA A 44 5.29 -20.59 5.06
C ALA A 44 4.00 -20.04 4.43
N GLY A 45 2.97 -20.88 4.30
CA GLY A 45 1.65 -20.45 3.82
C GLY A 45 0.99 -19.41 4.73
N ALA A 46 1.11 -19.55 6.06
CA ALA A 46 0.59 -18.56 7.00
C ALA A 46 1.29 -17.20 6.87
N ILE A 47 2.62 -17.17 6.69
CA ILE A 47 3.37 -15.92 6.46
C ILE A 47 2.96 -15.27 5.13
N ALA A 48 2.78 -16.07 4.08
CA ALA A 48 2.29 -15.59 2.79
C ALA A 48 0.88 -14.99 2.88
N ALA A 49 -0.02 -15.61 3.65
CA ALA A 49 -1.36 -15.07 3.89
C ALA A 49 -1.31 -13.73 4.63
N LEU A 50 -0.45 -13.61 5.66
CA LEU A 50 -0.26 -12.37 6.40
C LEU A 50 0.32 -11.25 5.52
N ASP A 51 1.22 -11.59 4.59
CA ASP A 51 1.80 -10.63 3.65
C ASP A 51 0.74 -10.09 2.67
N VAL A 52 -0.11 -10.98 2.14
CA VAL A 52 -1.25 -10.57 1.29
C VAL A 52 -2.24 -9.71 2.08
N LEU A 53 -2.53 -10.06 3.34
CA LEU A 53 -3.40 -9.25 4.20
C LEU A 53 -2.79 -7.88 4.50
N ALA A 54 -1.49 -7.79 4.78
CA ALA A 54 -0.80 -6.53 5.02
C ALA A 54 -0.83 -5.62 3.77
N SER A 55 -0.60 -6.20 2.59
CA SER A 55 -0.71 -5.48 1.31
C SER A 55 -2.14 -4.98 1.07
N ALA A 56 -3.15 -5.79 1.34
CA ALA A 56 -4.55 -5.35 1.28
C ALA A 56 -4.87 -4.25 2.29
N SER A 57 -4.32 -4.33 3.51
CA SER A 57 -4.48 -3.32 4.56
C SER A 57 -3.80 -1.98 4.24
N LEU A 58 -2.78 -1.94 3.37
CA LEU A 58 -2.21 -0.69 2.83
C LEU A 58 -3.00 -0.16 1.64
N ALA A 59 -3.45 -1.05 0.75
CA ALA A 59 -4.17 -0.68 -0.45
C ALA A 59 -5.53 -0.02 -0.13
N ILE A 60 -6.26 -0.51 0.89
CA ILE A 60 -7.58 0.04 1.26
C ILE A 60 -7.50 1.53 1.70
N PRO A 61 -6.61 1.94 2.62
CA PRO A 61 -6.38 3.36 2.92
C PRO A 61 -5.84 4.17 1.74
N ALA A 62 -4.97 3.60 0.91
CA ALA A 62 -4.48 4.29 -0.30
C ALA A 62 -5.63 4.62 -1.27
N LEU A 63 -6.64 3.77 -1.36
CA LEU A 63 -7.85 4.00 -2.16
C LEU A 63 -8.74 5.11 -1.59
N ALA A 64 -8.73 5.32 -0.27
CA ALA A 64 -9.46 6.43 0.35
C ALA A 64 -8.90 7.81 -0.10
N TYR A 65 -7.61 7.89 -0.47
CA TYR A 65 -7.01 9.11 -1.03
C TYR A 65 -7.66 9.54 -2.35
N TRP A 66 -8.07 8.58 -3.19
CA TRP A 66 -8.57 8.83 -4.55
C TRP A 66 -10.06 9.15 -4.60
N ASN A 67 -10.64 9.53 -3.45
CA ASN A 67 -11.98 10.07 -3.33
C ASN A 67 -13.10 9.17 -3.87
N MET A 68 -13.15 7.93 -3.36
CA MET A 68 -14.38 7.14 -3.36
C MET A 68 -14.98 7.27 -1.95
N ASP A 69 -16.31 7.33 -1.81
CA ASP A 69 -17.09 7.36 -0.55
C ASP A 69 -16.60 6.42 0.59
N ILE A 70 -15.64 5.53 0.31
CA ILE A 70 -14.89 4.68 1.23
C ILE A 70 -14.30 5.48 2.41
N GLY A 71 -13.72 6.67 2.18
CA GLY A 71 -13.15 7.49 3.25
C GLY A 71 -14.20 7.92 4.28
N GLU A 72 -15.34 8.43 3.78
CA GLU A 72 -16.49 8.80 4.61
C GLU A 72 -17.20 7.59 5.24
N ARG A 73 -17.22 6.43 4.56
CA ARG A 73 -17.91 5.21 5.04
C ARG A 73 -17.11 4.38 6.04
N LEU A 74 -15.78 4.35 5.96
CA LEU A 74 -14.93 3.57 6.88
C LEU A 74 -14.54 4.35 8.13
N GLY A 75 -14.44 5.68 8.03
CA GLY A 75 -14.06 6.56 9.14
C GLY A 75 -12.62 6.35 9.65
N ASP A 76 -12.15 7.31 10.45
CA ASP A 76 -10.79 7.30 11.01
C ASP A 76 -10.49 6.06 11.87
N GLY A 77 -11.53 5.54 12.54
CA GLY A 77 -11.44 4.37 13.42
C GLY A 77 -11.05 3.08 12.71
N VAL A 78 -11.16 3.01 11.37
CA VAL A 78 -10.80 1.81 10.59
C VAL A 78 -9.60 2.07 9.70
N LEU A 79 -9.49 3.25 9.08
CA LEU A 79 -8.38 3.59 8.18
C LEU A 79 -7.03 3.63 8.92
N GLY A 80 -6.99 4.22 10.11
CA GLY A 80 -5.76 4.33 10.92
C GLY A 80 -5.20 2.95 11.30
N PRO A 81 -6.00 2.05 11.90
CA PRO A 81 -5.56 0.69 12.22
C PRO A 81 -5.17 -0.13 10.99
N LEU A 82 -5.91 -0.03 9.87
CA LEU A 82 -5.55 -0.72 8.63
C LEU A 82 -4.19 -0.25 8.10
N PHE A 83 -3.97 1.06 8.05
CA PHE A 83 -2.68 1.61 7.67
C PHE A 83 -1.57 1.13 8.61
N GLY A 84 -1.78 1.23 9.93
CA GLY A 84 -0.82 0.77 10.93
C GLY A 84 -0.47 -0.72 10.78
N LEU A 85 -1.47 -1.59 10.61
CA LEU A 85 -1.28 -3.03 10.39
C LEU A 85 -0.56 -3.30 9.07
N GLY A 86 -0.92 -2.58 8.01
CA GLY A 86 -0.28 -2.69 6.71
C GLY A 86 1.20 -2.30 6.74
N VAL A 87 1.53 -1.16 7.37
CA VAL A 87 2.90 -0.71 7.58
C VAL A 87 3.69 -1.72 8.43
N LEU A 88 3.14 -2.15 9.56
CA LEU A 88 3.79 -3.13 10.45
C LEU A 88 4.02 -4.47 9.75
N GLY A 89 3.03 -4.93 8.96
CA GLY A 89 3.14 -6.15 8.17
C GLY A 89 4.24 -6.05 7.12
N LEU A 90 4.29 -4.93 6.38
CA LEU A 90 5.33 -4.66 5.38
C LEU A 90 6.74 -4.65 6.02
N PHE A 91 6.93 -3.91 7.11
CA PHE A 91 8.21 -3.89 7.83
C PHE A 91 8.57 -5.26 8.41
N GLY A 92 7.60 -5.96 8.98
CA GLY A 92 7.76 -7.32 9.48
C GLY A 92 8.25 -8.26 8.38
N PHE A 93 7.66 -8.16 7.18
CA PHE A 93 8.05 -8.94 6.01
C PHE A 93 9.48 -8.60 5.57
N VAL A 94 9.80 -7.32 5.37
CA VAL A 94 11.15 -6.87 4.97
C VAL A 94 12.22 -7.36 5.95
N VAL A 95 11.95 -7.26 7.26
CA VAL A 95 12.86 -7.75 8.30
C VAL A 95 12.99 -9.27 8.26
N HIS A 96 11.89 -9.99 8.06
CA HIS A 96 11.90 -11.45 7.97
C HIS A 96 12.70 -11.95 6.76
N ASP A 97 12.48 -11.35 5.59
CA ASP A 97 13.16 -11.71 4.35
C ASP A 97 14.66 -11.38 4.43
N ALA A 98 15.00 -10.18 4.91
CA ALA A 98 16.38 -9.79 5.15
C ALA A 98 17.09 -10.75 6.12
N ARG A 99 16.44 -11.15 7.22
CA ARG A 99 16.99 -12.14 8.16
C ARG A 99 17.20 -13.50 7.52
N THR A 100 16.29 -13.92 6.65
CA THR A 100 16.39 -15.20 5.94
C THR A 100 17.56 -15.18 4.95
N MET A 101 17.70 -14.10 4.18
CA MET A 101 18.84 -13.89 3.27
C MET A 101 20.18 -13.80 4.01
N LEU A 102 20.23 -13.11 5.14
CA LEU A 102 21.46 -12.98 5.95
C LEU A 102 21.92 -14.31 6.56
N ARG A 103 21.00 -15.26 6.76
CA ARG A 103 21.29 -16.61 7.26
C ARG A 103 21.57 -17.63 6.16
N HIS A 104 21.51 -17.23 4.88
CA HIS A 104 21.60 -18.18 3.78
C HIS A 104 23.00 -18.82 3.67
N PRO A 105 23.14 -20.14 3.88
CA PRO A 105 24.45 -20.77 4.09
C PRO A 105 25.31 -20.80 2.82
N ARG A 106 24.69 -20.77 1.64
CA ARG A 106 25.39 -20.90 0.34
C ARG A 106 25.93 -19.59 -0.24
N MET A 107 25.67 -18.45 0.42
CA MET A 107 26.09 -17.13 -0.08
C MET A 107 27.28 -16.58 0.71
N THR A 108 28.15 -15.80 0.05
CA THR A 108 29.20 -15.04 0.74
C THR A 108 28.62 -13.91 1.58
N PRO A 109 29.29 -13.43 2.64
CA PRO A 109 28.79 -12.34 3.49
C PRO A 109 28.44 -11.06 2.72
N ARG A 110 29.20 -10.71 1.67
CA ARG A 110 28.91 -9.56 0.80
C ARG A 110 27.64 -9.77 -0.03
N GLN A 111 27.48 -10.95 -0.64
CA GLN A 111 26.28 -11.29 -1.39
C GLN A 111 25.03 -11.29 -0.50
N ARG A 112 25.11 -11.83 0.71
CA ARG A 112 23.98 -11.84 1.66
C ARG A 112 23.47 -10.43 1.98
N ARG A 113 24.38 -9.48 2.24
CA ARG A 113 24.01 -8.09 2.51
C ARG A 113 23.44 -7.40 1.27
N LEU A 114 24.06 -7.62 0.11
CA LEU A 114 23.61 -7.05 -1.15
C LEU A 114 22.21 -7.52 -1.51
N PHE A 115 21.95 -8.83 -1.46
CA PHE A 115 20.63 -9.38 -1.80
C PHE A 115 19.58 -9.03 -0.75
N ALA A 116 19.92 -8.99 0.55
CA ALA A 116 18.99 -8.49 1.57
C ALA A 116 18.61 -7.03 1.34
N ALA A 117 19.57 -6.17 0.96
CA ALA A 117 19.30 -4.76 0.65
C ALA A 117 18.49 -4.60 -0.63
N LEU A 118 18.81 -5.35 -1.69
CA LEU A 118 18.06 -5.35 -2.95
C LEU A 118 16.63 -5.88 -2.77
N GLY A 119 16.45 -6.95 -2.01
CA GLY A 119 15.13 -7.50 -1.69
C GLY A 119 14.29 -6.50 -0.90
N ALA A 120 14.87 -5.87 0.12
CA ALA A 120 14.21 -4.80 0.87
C ALA A 120 13.82 -3.62 -0.03
N ALA A 121 14.74 -3.17 -0.90
CA ALA A 121 14.48 -2.06 -1.82
C ALA A 121 13.36 -2.40 -2.82
N ALA A 122 13.36 -3.61 -3.40
CA ALA A 122 12.36 -4.05 -4.36
C ALA A 122 10.94 -4.10 -3.78
N VAL A 123 10.81 -4.35 -2.47
CA VAL A 123 9.53 -4.35 -1.76
C VAL A 123 9.13 -2.95 -1.32
N LEU A 124 10.06 -2.16 -0.78
CA LEU A 124 9.78 -0.83 -0.24
C LEU A 124 9.49 0.21 -1.32
N LEU A 125 10.15 0.15 -2.48
CA LEU A 125 9.94 1.11 -3.58
C LEU A 125 8.47 1.18 -4.04
N PRO A 126 7.83 0.08 -4.47
CA PRO A 126 6.43 0.13 -4.88
C PRO A 126 5.50 0.46 -3.70
N SER A 127 5.80 -0.08 -2.51
CA SER A 127 4.98 0.15 -1.31
C SER A 127 5.06 1.58 -0.79
N SER A 128 6.13 2.32 -1.09
CA SER A 128 6.30 3.71 -0.65
C SER A 128 5.27 4.64 -1.24
N LEU A 129 4.83 4.36 -2.48
CA LEU A 129 3.78 5.12 -3.14
C LEU A 129 2.41 4.84 -2.49
N GLU A 130 2.14 3.58 -2.16
CA GLU A 130 0.92 3.19 -1.42
C GLU A 130 0.90 3.80 -0.02
N MET A 131 2.04 3.81 0.68
CA MET A 131 2.19 4.46 1.98
C MET A 131 1.99 5.97 1.89
N TRP A 132 2.47 6.60 0.81
CA TRP A 132 2.30 8.04 0.59
C TRP A 132 0.83 8.40 0.33
N TRP A 133 0.13 7.66 -0.52
CA TRP A 133 -1.31 7.85 -0.75
C TRP A 133 -2.12 7.58 0.52
N ALA A 134 -1.87 6.47 1.21
CA ALA A 134 -2.57 6.13 2.45
C ALA A 134 -2.33 7.16 3.58
N GLY A 135 -1.08 7.61 3.74
CA GLY A 135 -0.74 8.66 4.70
C GLY A 135 -1.41 9.99 4.36
N SER A 136 -1.47 10.33 3.07
CA SER A 136 -2.15 11.53 2.60
C SER A 136 -3.66 11.45 2.80
N ALA A 137 -4.28 10.28 2.61
CA ALA A 137 -5.70 10.05 2.93
C ALA A 137 -5.98 10.29 4.41
N LEU A 138 -5.18 9.68 5.29
CA LEU A 138 -5.33 9.86 6.74
C LEU A 138 -5.16 11.32 7.16
N ALA A 139 -4.19 12.03 6.59
CA ALA A 139 -3.98 13.45 6.86
C ALA A 139 -5.17 14.31 6.41
N HIS A 140 -5.81 13.99 5.29
CA HIS A 140 -6.99 14.71 4.81
C HIS A 140 -8.23 14.47 5.68
N VAL A 141 -8.43 13.24 6.18
CA VAL A 141 -9.58 12.94 7.05
C VAL A 141 -9.39 13.54 8.45
N HIS A 142 -8.14 13.61 8.95
CA HIS A 142 -7.82 14.22 10.25
C HIS A 142 -7.69 15.76 10.21
N ALA A 143 -7.69 16.39 9.04
CA ALA A 143 -7.65 17.84 8.94
C ALA A 143 -8.99 18.42 9.44
N SER A 144 -8.94 19.30 10.44
CA SER A 144 -10.15 19.93 10.97
C SER A 144 -10.82 20.81 9.90
N PRO A 145 -12.17 20.95 9.89
CA PRO A 145 -12.87 21.88 8.99
C PRO A 145 -12.33 23.32 9.07
N GLU A 146 -11.82 23.72 10.24
CA GLU A 146 -11.20 25.03 10.47
C GLU A 146 -9.83 25.18 9.78
N GLU A 147 -9.02 24.12 9.70
CA GLU A 147 -7.74 24.14 8.96
C GLU A 147 -7.94 24.10 7.44
N ILE A 148 -8.96 23.39 6.96
CA ILE A 148 -9.35 23.39 5.54
C ILE A 148 -9.88 24.78 5.14
N ALA A 149 -10.65 25.45 6.00
CA ALA A 149 -11.11 26.82 5.77
C ALA A 149 -9.95 27.84 5.79
N LYS A 150 -8.92 27.61 6.62
CA LYS A 150 -7.74 28.48 6.73
C LYS A 150 -6.74 28.29 5.58
N ASN A 151 -6.64 27.08 5.02
CA ASN A 151 -5.78 26.79 3.86
C ASN A 151 -6.52 26.94 2.52
N GLY A 152 -7.85 26.87 2.51
CA GLY A 152 -8.71 27.05 1.32
C GLY A 152 -8.83 28.49 0.82
N SER A 153 -8.23 29.48 1.51
CA SER A 153 -8.09 30.85 0.98
C SER A 153 -6.86 31.03 0.09
N LEU A 154 -6.02 30.01 -0.07
CA LEU A 154 -4.98 29.99 -1.09
C LEU A 154 -5.54 29.26 -2.31
N THR A 155 -6.25 30.03 -3.13
CA THR A 155 -6.57 29.65 -4.51
C THR A 155 -5.33 29.13 -5.22
N PRO A 156 -5.40 27.99 -5.93
CA PRO A 156 -4.29 27.54 -6.75
C PRO A 156 -4.02 28.58 -7.85
N VAL A 157 -2.75 29.01 -7.99
CA VAL A 157 -2.22 29.68 -9.19
C VAL A 157 -1.68 28.61 -10.12
#